data_AF-A0A261Q8J9-F1
#
_entry.id   AF-A0A261Q8J9-F1
#
_cell.length_a   1.000
_cell.length_b   1.000
_cell.length_c   1.000
_cell.angle_alpha   90.00
_cell.angle_beta   90.00
_cell.angle_gamma   90.00
#
_symmetry.space_group_name_H-M   'P 1'
#
loop_
_entity.id
_entity.type
_entity.pdbx_description
1 polymer ?
#
loop_
_entity_poly.entity_id
_entity_poly.type
_entity_poly.pdbx_seq_one_letter_code
_entity_poly.pdbx_strand_id
1 'polypeptide(L)'
;MLIFACIAATVIAFIEVSSFLHKGDRSRGGLSYSFAFALLLALVGYSYYLSLVASIPYPLVLAGLVVVPGIALALYAVRHHDRSWSLPTFERPGRVLLLLVGLLAATLPFNKQIYRWGDWDAWAIWNLHAKYLFYPEYWTNLFTNKLVKTHPDYPLMLPSLVAYMWRGVETATPLAPMILAHLVYFAIPVTVFLGLTRFNYVFPAVVALCVFALDTKFIEIARSQYSDTLLAFFILIAFVMYKETQQGIDRRLFFLLASSPVVQPG
;
A
#
# COMPACT_ATOMS: atom_id res chain seq x y z
N MET A 1 23.61 8.02 -2.48
CA MET A 1 22.43 7.44 -3.15
C MET A 1 21.96 6.18 -2.43
N LEU A 2 20.97 6.31 -1.54
CA LEU A 2 20.37 5.19 -0.81
C LEU A 2 19.26 4.46 -1.59
N ILE A 3 19.12 4.72 -2.89
CA ILE A 3 18.00 4.22 -3.72
C ILE A 3 17.94 2.69 -3.75
N PHE A 4 19.08 2.01 -3.91
CA PHE A 4 19.12 0.55 -3.92
C PHE A 4 18.74 -0.04 -2.55
N ALA A 5 19.18 0.59 -1.46
CA ALA A 5 18.82 0.18 -0.11
C ALA A 5 17.33 0.43 0.16
N CYS A 6 16.76 1.54 -0.31
CA CYS A 6 15.34 1.85 -0.22
C CYS A 6 14.48 0.81 -0.96
N ILE A 7 14.85 0.48 -2.20
CA ILE A 7 14.14 -0.53 -3.01
C ILE A 7 14.27 -1.90 -2.34
N ALA A 8 15.48 -2.31 -1.96
CA ALA A 8 15.73 -3.60 -1.32
C ALA A 8 14.94 -3.73 -0.01
N ALA A 9 14.99 -2.73 0.87
CA ALA A 9 14.26 -2.74 2.13
C ALA A 9 12.74 -2.84 1.90
N THR A 10 12.18 -2.10 0.95
CA THR A 10 10.74 -2.14 0.62
C THR A 10 10.33 -3.51 0.09
N VAL A 11 11.13 -4.10 -0.82
CA VAL A 11 10.85 -5.42 -1.41
C VAL A 11 10.98 -6.52 -0.37
N ILE A 12 12.03 -6.50 0.45
CA ILE A 12 12.23 -7.49 1.51
C ILE A 12 11.09 -7.40 2.54
N ALA A 13 10.75 -6.19 2.99
CA ALA A 13 9.61 -5.97 3.90
C ALA A 13 8.29 -6.50 3.30
N PHE A 14 8.05 -6.27 2.00
CA PHE A 14 6.88 -6.83 1.31
C PHE A 14 6.87 -8.37 1.34
N ILE A 15 7.99 -9.01 1.03
CA ILE A 15 8.13 -10.47 1.03
C ILE A 15 7.91 -11.03 2.43
N GLU A 16 8.48 -10.41 3.47
CA GLU A 16 8.35 -10.84 4.86
C GLU A 16 6.91 -10.69 5.36
N VAL A 17 6.28 -9.54 5.11
CA VAL A 17 4.87 -9.30 5.46
C VAL A 17 3.94 -10.26 4.72
N SER A 18 4.16 -10.46 3.42
CA SER A 18 3.39 -11.42 2.62
C SER A 18 3.55 -12.85 3.14
N SER A 19 4.79 -13.25 3.47
CA SER A 19 5.09 -14.57 4.02
C SER A 19 4.41 -14.79 5.37
N PHE A 20 4.41 -13.78 6.23
CA PHE A 20 3.73 -13.82 7.53
C PHE A 20 2.21 -14.01 7.35
N LEU A 21 1.58 -13.26 6.44
CA LEU A 21 0.15 -13.36 6.17
C LEU A 21 -0.25 -14.69 5.52
N HIS A 22 0.53 -15.20 4.58
CA HIS A 22 0.25 -16.46 3.88
C HIS A 22 0.41 -17.69 4.80
N LYS A 23 1.33 -17.60 5.77
CA LYS A 23 1.56 -18.61 6.81
C LYS A 23 0.42 -18.74 7.81
N GLY A 24 -0.34 -17.67 8.04
CA GLY A 24 -1.51 -17.68 8.92
C GLY A 24 -2.73 -18.37 8.31
N ASP A 25 -2.85 -18.38 6.98
CA ASP A 25 -4.02 -18.91 6.28
C ASP A 25 -3.76 -19.12 4.78
N ARG A 26 -3.30 -20.31 4.40
CA ARG A 26 -3.05 -20.69 2.99
C ARG A 26 -4.32 -20.61 2.13
N SER A 27 -5.51 -20.63 2.74
CA SER A 27 -6.79 -20.59 2.01
C SER A 27 -7.07 -19.24 1.34
N ARG A 28 -6.36 -18.16 1.75
CA ARG A 28 -6.54 -16.80 1.20
C ARG A 28 -6.01 -16.64 -0.22
N GLY A 29 -5.17 -17.56 -0.70
CA GLY A 29 -4.58 -17.51 -2.03
C GLY A 29 -3.90 -16.15 -2.31
N GLY A 30 -4.15 -15.59 -3.49
CA GLY A 30 -3.56 -14.32 -3.93
C GLY A 30 -4.01 -13.09 -3.13
N LEU A 31 -5.14 -13.14 -2.43
CA LEU A 31 -5.67 -11.97 -1.71
C LEU A 31 -4.75 -11.52 -0.55
N SER A 32 -3.95 -12.45 -0.03
CA SER A 32 -2.91 -12.15 0.97
C SER A 32 -1.90 -11.09 0.50
N TYR A 33 -1.66 -10.96 -0.81
CA TYR A 33 -0.78 -9.92 -1.36
C TYR A 33 -1.39 -8.53 -1.31
N SER A 34 -2.70 -8.40 -1.56
CA SER A 34 -3.41 -7.12 -1.41
C SER A 34 -3.33 -6.62 0.03
N PHE A 35 -3.52 -7.52 1.00
CA PHE A 35 -3.38 -7.19 2.42
C PHE A 35 -1.93 -6.86 2.79
N ALA A 36 -0.96 -7.62 2.28
CA ALA A 36 0.45 -7.34 2.49
C ALA A 36 0.86 -5.96 1.94
N PHE A 37 0.36 -5.61 0.75
CA PHE A 37 0.62 -4.32 0.14
C PHE A 37 0.02 -3.17 0.96
N ALA A 38 -1.24 -3.29 1.39
CA ALA A 38 -1.87 -2.29 2.25
C ALA A 38 -1.11 -2.12 3.58
N LEU A 39 -0.74 -3.22 4.24
CA LEU A 39 0.01 -3.19 5.48
C LEU A 39 1.41 -2.60 5.28
N LEU A 40 2.09 -2.90 4.18
CA LEU A 40 3.38 -2.31 3.84
C LEU A 40 3.29 -0.79 3.67
N LEU A 41 2.30 -0.29 2.93
CA LEU A 41 2.11 1.16 2.76
C LEU A 41 1.88 1.85 4.11
N ALA A 42 1.07 1.25 4.99
CA ALA A 42 0.86 1.76 6.33
C ALA A 42 2.16 1.75 7.14
N LEU A 43 2.87 0.61 7.20
CA LEU A 43 4.12 0.48 7.94
C LEU A 43 5.18 1.47 7.46
N VAL A 44 5.44 1.55 6.15
CA VAL A 44 6.43 2.49 5.60
C VAL A 44 6.04 3.94 5.88
N GLY A 45 4.77 4.30 5.64
CA GLY A 45 4.28 5.67 5.88
C GLY A 45 4.39 6.08 7.34
N TYR A 46 3.91 5.25 8.27
CA TYR A 46 3.98 5.52 9.71
C TYR A 46 5.41 5.47 10.24
N SER A 47 6.20 4.47 9.87
CA SER A 47 7.59 4.35 10.34
C SER A 47 8.44 5.53 9.89
N TYR A 48 8.26 6.01 8.66
CA TYR A 48 8.97 7.20 8.18
C TYR A 48 8.53 8.46 8.91
N TYR A 49 7.22 8.66 9.12
CA TYR A 49 6.76 9.81 9.90
C TYR A 49 7.29 9.78 11.34
N LEU A 50 7.19 8.63 12.02
CA LEU A 50 7.70 8.44 13.38
C LEU A 50 9.21 8.63 13.45
N SER A 51 9.95 8.29 12.39
CA SER A 51 11.39 8.55 12.36
C SER A 51 11.70 10.04 12.40
N LEU A 52 10.88 10.89 11.78
CA LEU A 52 11.04 12.34 11.86
C LEU A 52 10.77 12.86 13.27
N VAL A 53 9.71 12.37 13.92
CA VAL A 53 9.37 12.73 15.31
C VAL A 53 10.48 12.31 16.27
N ALA A 54 11.00 11.09 16.12
CA ALA A 54 12.04 10.54 16.97
C ALA A 54 13.48 10.93 16.55
N SER A 55 13.63 11.77 15.51
CA SER A 55 14.93 12.14 14.94
C SER A 55 15.81 10.93 14.56
N ILE A 56 15.18 9.84 14.12
CA ILE A 56 15.85 8.62 13.68
C ILE A 56 16.39 8.82 12.25
N PRO A 57 17.69 8.57 12.00
CA PRO A 57 18.27 8.73 10.68
C PRO A 57 17.71 7.71 9.68
N TYR A 58 17.50 8.16 8.44
CA TYR A 58 16.87 7.38 7.38
C TYR A 58 17.47 5.96 7.15
N PRO A 59 18.80 5.74 7.20
CA PRO A 59 19.36 4.38 7.11
C PRO A 59 18.85 3.41 8.19
N LEU A 60 18.57 3.89 9.41
CA LEU A 60 18.01 3.06 10.47
C LEU A 60 16.53 2.74 10.22
N VAL A 61 15.80 3.61 9.53
CA VAL A 61 14.43 3.32 9.07
C VAL A 61 14.47 2.17 8.06
N LEU A 62 15.39 2.22 7.09
CA LEU A 62 15.57 1.15 6.11
C LEU A 62 15.94 -0.19 6.78
N ALA A 63 16.85 -0.16 7.75
CA ALA A 63 17.22 -1.35 8.52
C ALA A 63 16.03 -1.88 9.34
N GLY A 64 15.27 -0.99 10.00
CA GLY A 64 14.10 -1.34 10.79
C GLY A 64 13.00 -2.01 9.95
N LEU A 65 12.77 -1.55 8.72
CA LEU A 65 11.81 -2.14 7.79
C LEU A 65 12.14 -3.60 7.42
N VAL A 66 13.40 -4.01 7.49
CA VAL A 66 13.85 -5.38 7.20
C VAL A 66 13.97 -6.21 8.49
N VAL A 67 14.60 -5.63 9.52
CA VAL A 67 14.93 -6.38 10.74
C VAL A 67 13.67 -6.71 11.54
N VAL A 68 12.71 -5.80 11.65
CA VAL A 68 11.52 -6.02 12.48
C VAL A 68 10.62 -7.13 11.92
N PRO A 69 10.19 -7.11 10.64
CA PRO A 69 9.37 -8.19 10.11
C PRO A 69 10.16 -9.50 9.98
N GLY A 70 11.46 -9.45 9.68
CA GLY A 70 12.36 -10.61 9.66
C GLY A 70 12.46 -11.31 11.02
N ILE A 71 12.64 -10.56 12.12
CA ILE A 71 12.62 -11.12 13.49
C ILE A 71 11.26 -11.74 13.81
N ALA A 72 10.16 -11.05 13.49
CA ALA A 72 8.82 -11.58 13.73
C ALA A 72 8.59 -12.92 12.99
N LEU A 73 9.06 -13.02 11.75
CA LEU A 73 9.00 -14.24 10.94
C LEU A 73 9.87 -15.36 11.52
N ALA A 74 11.09 -15.04 12.00
CA ALA A 74 11.99 -15.99 12.63
C ALA A 74 11.42 -16.53 13.94
N LEU A 75 10.92 -15.66 14.83
CA LEU A 75 10.28 -16.07 16.09
C LEU A 75 9.06 -16.94 15.84
N TYR A 76 8.25 -16.61 14.83
CA TYR A 76 7.13 -17.44 14.42
C TYR A 76 7.61 -18.82 13.92
N ALA A 77 8.66 -18.87 13.09
CA ALA A 77 9.18 -20.12 12.55
C ALA A 77 9.71 -21.06 13.65
N VAL A 78 10.45 -20.52 14.62
CA VAL A 78 10.97 -21.28 15.77
C VAL A 78 9.84 -21.86 16.61
N ARG A 79 8.77 -21.08 16.84
CA ARG A 79 7.63 -21.53 17.66
C ARG A 79 6.79 -22.63 17.01
N HIS A 80 6.81 -22.72 15.69
CA HIS A 80 5.86 -23.56 14.96
C HIS A 80 6.44 -24.83 14.34
N HIS A 81 7.73 -25.16 14.57
CA HIS A 81 8.48 -26.42 14.28
C HIS A 81 8.31 -27.14 12.92
N ASP A 82 7.29 -26.80 12.15
CA ASP A 82 7.06 -27.15 10.77
C ASP A 82 7.40 -25.94 9.92
N ARG A 83 8.05 -26.16 8.77
CA ARG A 83 7.50 -25.74 7.45
C ARG A 83 8.50 -25.83 6.33
N SER A 84 8.05 -26.45 5.24
CA SER A 84 8.51 -26.11 3.90
C SER A 84 8.09 -24.67 3.55
N TRP A 85 9.05 -23.89 3.08
CA TRP A 85 8.75 -22.65 2.35
C TRP A 85 8.06 -23.04 1.05
N SER A 86 6.76 -22.82 0.97
CA SER A 86 6.03 -22.93 -0.29
C SER A 86 5.94 -21.54 -0.89
N LEU A 87 6.57 -21.34 -2.05
CA LEU A 87 6.19 -20.21 -2.88
C LEU A 87 4.69 -20.32 -3.15
N PRO A 88 3.92 -19.24 -2.99
CA PRO A 88 2.51 -19.21 -3.34
C PRO A 88 2.33 -19.64 -4.79
N THR A 89 1.70 -20.79 -4.98
CA THR A 89 1.38 -21.32 -6.29
C THR A 89 0.08 -20.68 -6.76
N PHE A 90 0.11 -20.03 -7.92
CA PHE A 90 -1.12 -19.63 -8.59
C PHE A 90 -1.80 -20.88 -9.13
N GLU A 91 -2.81 -21.38 -8.42
CA GLU A 91 -3.50 -22.62 -8.77
C GLU A 91 -4.19 -22.58 -10.15
N ARG A 92 -4.38 -21.39 -10.74
CA ARG A 92 -5.09 -21.20 -12.01
C ARG A 92 -4.39 -20.16 -12.89
N PRO A 93 -3.43 -20.55 -13.76
CA PRO A 93 -2.65 -19.62 -14.58
C PRO A 93 -3.52 -18.76 -15.51
N GLY A 94 -4.66 -19.27 -15.99
CA GLY A 94 -5.60 -18.49 -16.79
C GLY A 94 -6.16 -17.26 -16.06
N ARG A 95 -6.38 -17.33 -14.73
CA ARG A 95 -6.83 -16.17 -13.94
C ARG A 95 -5.74 -15.11 -13.82
N VAL A 96 -4.49 -15.55 -13.69
CA VAL A 96 -3.32 -14.65 -13.67
C VAL A 96 -3.18 -13.96 -15.01
N LEU A 97 -3.29 -14.69 -16.12
CA LEU A 97 -3.24 -14.11 -17.45
C LEU A 97 -4.33 -13.05 -17.66
N LEU A 98 -5.58 -13.33 -17.27
CA LEU A 98 -6.67 -12.36 -17.35
C LEU A 98 -6.37 -11.09 -16.55
N LEU A 99 -5.85 -11.25 -15.32
CA LEU A 99 -5.46 -10.12 -14.50
C LEU A 99 -4.35 -9.30 -15.18
N LEU A 100 -3.29 -9.95 -15.66
CA LEU A 100 -2.16 -9.28 -16.33
C LEU A 100 -2.62 -8.54 -17.60
N VAL A 101 -3.49 -9.14 -18.41
CA VAL A 101 -4.05 -8.51 -19.61
C VAL A 101 -4.88 -7.28 -19.24
N GLY A 102 -5.74 -7.37 -18.22
CA GLY A 102 -6.52 -6.22 -17.77
C GLY A 102 -5.68 -5.11 -17.17
N LEU A 103 -4.62 -5.45 -16.41
CA LEU A 103 -3.66 -4.46 -15.91
C LEU A 103 -2.89 -3.79 -17.05
N LEU A 104 -2.46 -4.56 -18.05
CA LEU A 104 -1.80 -3.99 -19.24
C LEU A 104 -2.76 -3.04 -19.98
N ALA A 105 -4.02 -3.42 -20.14
CA ALA A 105 -5.04 -2.57 -20.76
C ALA A 105 -5.27 -1.27 -19.98
N ALA A 106 -5.28 -1.33 -18.64
CA ALA A 106 -5.38 -0.19 -17.73
C ALA A 106 -4.11 0.70 -17.71
N THR A 107 -2.94 0.12 -17.98
CA THR A 107 -1.64 0.81 -17.95
C THR A 107 -1.55 1.91 -19.01
N LEU A 108 -2.02 1.62 -20.22
CA LEU A 108 -1.90 2.51 -21.38
C LEU A 108 -2.65 3.85 -21.18
N PRO A 109 -3.96 3.88 -20.86
CA PRO A 109 -4.67 5.14 -20.66
C PRO A 109 -4.16 5.91 -19.45
N PHE A 110 -3.77 5.23 -18.37
CA PHE A 110 -3.18 5.88 -17.19
C PHE A 110 -1.89 6.62 -17.53
N ASN A 111 -0.92 5.95 -18.19
CA ASN A 111 0.37 6.56 -18.52
C ASN A 111 0.25 7.69 -19.55
N LYS A 112 -0.75 7.64 -20.44
CA LYS A 112 -1.03 8.73 -21.38
C LYS A 112 -1.49 10.01 -20.68
N GLN A 113 -2.13 9.89 -19.51
CA GLN A 113 -2.82 10.99 -18.86
C GLN A 113 -2.15 11.47 -17.55
N ILE A 114 -1.19 10.72 -17.01
CA ILE A 114 -0.56 11.07 -15.73
C ILE A 114 0.15 12.42 -15.78
N TYR A 115 -0.21 13.28 -14.83
CA TYR A 115 0.45 14.57 -14.67
C TYR A 115 1.76 14.40 -13.91
N ARG A 116 2.76 15.21 -14.28
CA ARG A 116 4.10 15.12 -13.70
C ARG A 116 4.09 15.37 -12.18
N TRP A 117 3.27 16.30 -11.71
CA TRP A 117 3.14 16.65 -10.28
C TRP A 117 1.72 16.44 -9.73
N GLY A 118 0.91 15.67 -10.45
CA GLY A 118 -0.52 15.56 -10.20
C GLY A 118 -1.27 16.84 -10.55
N ASP A 119 -2.51 16.92 -10.08
CA ASP A 119 -3.39 18.09 -10.25
C ASP A 119 -3.24 19.06 -9.04
N TRP A 120 -4.10 20.08 -8.90
CA TRP A 120 -3.91 21.18 -7.95
C TRP A 120 -3.59 20.74 -6.52
N ASP A 121 -4.39 19.84 -5.91
CA ASP A 121 -4.14 19.39 -4.53
C ASP A 121 -2.83 18.58 -4.41
N ALA A 122 -2.43 17.87 -5.46
CA ALA A 122 -1.22 17.06 -5.43
C ALA A 122 0.02 17.92 -5.23
N TRP A 123 0.17 19.02 -5.96
CA TRP A 123 1.35 19.87 -5.77
C TRP A 123 1.17 20.91 -4.65
N ALA A 124 -0.06 21.38 -4.41
CA ALA A 124 -0.34 22.43 -3.42
C ALA A 124 -0.42 21.91 -1.98
N ILE A 125 -0.82 20.63 -1.80
CA ILE A 125 -1.00 20.00 -0.48
C ILE A 125 -0.05 18.80 -0.36
N TRP A 126 -0.30 17.73 -1.11
CA TRP A 126 0.33 16.42 -0.84
C TRP A 126 1.85 16.41 -1.04
N ASN A 127 2.32 16.90 -2.18
CA ASN A 127 3.75 17.01 -2.50
C ASN A 127 4.42 18.16 -1.74
N LEU A 128 3.68 19.22 -1.37
CA LEU A 128 4.20 20.27 -0.51
C LEU A 128 4.51 19.70 0.88
N HIS A 129 3.59 18.94 1.47
CA HIS A 129 3.79 18.29 2.75
C HIS A 129 4.97 17.30 2.66
N ALA A 130 5.04 16.51 1.59
CA ALA A 130 6.17 15.61 1.36
C ALA A 130 7.52 16.35 1.31
N LYS A 131 7.56 17.59 0.77
CA LYS A 131 8.80 18.39 0.76
C LYS A 131 9.23 18.79 2.16
N TYR A 132 8.30 19.19 3.03
CA TYR A 132 8.63 19.43 4.44
C TYR A 132 9.14 18.15 5.11
N LEU A 133 8.47 17.02 4.90
CA LEU A 133 8.86 15.72 5.47
C LEU A 133 10.18 15.18 4.90
N PHE A 134 10.63 15.65 3.74
CA PHE A 134 11.91 15.28 3.12
C PHE A 134 13.13 15.94 3.81
N TYR A 135 12.92 17.05 4.54
CA TYR A 135 13.95 17.78 5.29
C TYR A 135 13.73 17.60 6.82
N PRO A 136 14.36 16.60 7.46
CA PRO A 136 14.12 16.25 8.87
C PRO A 136 14.44 17.36 9.88
N GLU A 137 15.23 18.35 9.50
CA GLU A 137 15.57 19.48 10.37
C GLU A 137 14.45 20.53 10.42
N TYR A 138 13.58 20.55 9.40
CA TYR A 138 12.60 21.61 9.17
C TYR A 138 11.17 21.11 8.97
N TRP A 139 10.93 19.80 9.12
CA TRP A 139 9.62 19.20 8.79
C TRP A 139 8.47 19.79 9.60
N THR A 140 8.72 20.23 10.85
CA THR A 140 7.71 20.86 11.72
C THR A 140 7.25 22.23 11.22
N ASN A 141 8.00 22.88 10.32
CA ASN A 141 7.58 24.14 9.70
C ASN A 141 6.27 23.99 8.91
N LEU A 142 5.90 22.76 8.54
CA LEU A 142 4.61 22.41 7.96
C LEU A 142 3.43 22.90 8.82
N PHE A 143 3.55 22.86 10.14
CA PHE A 143 2.44 23.16 11.07
C PHE A 143 2.39 24.62 11.51
N THR A 144 3.11 25.51 10.81
CA THR A 144 3.08 26.94 11.12
C THR A 144 1.84 27.60 10.52
N ASN A 145 1.36 28.69 11.12
CA ASN A 145 0.20 29.46 10.63
C ASN A 145 0.35 29.98 9.19
N LYS A 146 1.59 30.04 8.67
CA LYS A 146 1.86 30.44 7.27
C LYS A 146 1.31 29.44 6.25
N LEU A 147 1.09 28.19 6.65
CA LEU A 147 0.65 27.10 5.78
C LEU A 147 -0.78 26.62 6.07
N VAL A 148 -1.57 27.37 6.85
CA VAL A 148 -2.94 26.96 7.21
C VAL A 148 -3.82 26.65 6.00
N LYS A 149 -3.61 27.33 4.87
CA LYS A 149 -4.35 27.13 3.62
C LYS A 149 -3.97 25.85 2.86
N THR A 150 -2.94 25.13 3.31
CA THR A 150 -2.50 23.86 2.70
C THR A 150 -3.01 22.67 3.49
N HIS A 151 -3.92 22.87 4.46
CA HIS A 151 -4.51 21.81 5.28
C HIS A 151 -3.45 20.95 6.01
N PRO A 152 -2.56 21.55 6.83
CA PRO A 152 -1.51 20.80 7.54
C PRO A 152 -2.08 19.77 8.55
N ASP A 153 -3.38 19.83 8.83
CA ASP A 153 -4.16 18.87 9.63
C ASP A 153 -4.50 17.56 8.89
N TYR A 154 -4.31 17.51 7.56
CA TYR A 154 -4.59 16.31 6.78
C TYR A 154 -3.64 15.13 7.10
N PRO A 155 -4.11 13.87 6.96
CA PRO A 155 -3.30 12.70 7.24
C PRO A 155 -2.00 12.67 6.43
N LEU A 156 -0.88 12.37 7.10
CA LEU A 156 0.46 12.46 6.51
C LEU A 156 0.96 11.17 5.86
N MET A 157 0.15 10.12 5.76
CA MET A 157 0.60 8.83 5.19
C MET A 157 1.07 8.98 3.74
N LEU A 158 0.28 9.60 2.86
CA LEU A 158 0.66 9.85 1.47
C LEU A 158 1.92 10.73 1.38
N PRO A 159 1.97 11.92 2.03
CA PRO A 159 3.19 12.72 2.09
C PRO A 159 4.43 11.97 2.59
N SER A 160 4.27 11.11 3.60
CA SER A 160 5.36 10.34 4.21
C SER A 160 5.89 9.27 3.25
N LEU A 161 5.01 8.59 2.50
CA LEU A 161 5.42 7.64 1.47
C LEU A 161 6.22 8.32 0.35
N VAL A 162 5.77 9.50 -0.11
CA VAL A 162 6.48 10.27 -1.13
C VAL A 162 7.84 10.76 -0.61
N ALA A 163 7.88 11.31 0.61
CA ALA A 163 9.12 11.76 1.24
C ALA A 163 10.09 10.60 1.49
N TYR A 164 9.61 9.44 1.94
CA TYR A 164 10.39 8.21 2.08
C TYR A 164 11.09 7.83 0.78
N MET A 165 10.37 7.85 -0.35
CA MET A 165 10.95 7.58 -1.66
C MET A 165 11.96 8.65 -2.08
N TRP A 166 11.66 9.93 -1.87
CA TRP A 166 12.60 11.01 -2.16
C TRP A 166 13.89 10.91 -1.33
N ARG A 167 13.82 10.52 -0.06
CA ARG A 167 15.02 10.28 0.77
C ARG A 167 15.90 9.17 0.21
N GLY A 168 15.30 8.12 -0.37
CA GLY A 168 16.04 7.06 -1.06
C GLY A 168 16.77 7.58 -2.31
N VAL A 169 16.08 8.39 -3.11
CA VAL A 169 16.64 8.99 -4.35
C VAL A 169 17.52 10.23 -4.07
N GLU A 170 17.48 10.75 -2.84
CA GLU A 170 18.16 11.98 -2.39
C GLU A 170 17.71 13.26 -3.12
N THR A 171 16.54 13.23 -3.78
CA THR A 171 15.99 14.39 -4.49
C THR A 171 14.47 14.31 -4.62
N ALA A 172 13.82 15.48 -4.62
CA ALA A 172 12.39 15.62 -4.83
C ALA A 172 12.06 15.53 -6.33
N THR A 173 11.67 14.34 -6.78
CA THR A 173 11.37 14.04 -8.19
C THR A 173 9.89 13.73 -8.41
N PRO A 174 9.34 13.99 -9.60
CA PRO A 174 7.97 13.59 -9.93
C PRO A 174 7.79 12.07 -9.97
N LEU A 175 8.86 11.28 -10.11
CA LEU A 175 8.77 9.83 -10.25
C LEU A 175 8.17 9.16 -9.00
N ALA A 176 8.50 9.63 -7.80
CA ALA A 176 7.99 9.03 -6.56
C ALA A 176 6.45 9.09 -6.45
N PRO A 177 5.79 10.26 -6.50
CA PRO A 177 4.34 10.31 -6.43
C PRO A 177 3.66 9.66 -7.65
N MET A 178 4.28 9.69 -8.84
CA MET A 178 3.77 8.98 -10.01
C MET A 178 3.74 7.46 -9.84
N ILE A 179 4.85 6.87 -9.35
CA ILE A 179 4.94 5.43 -9.06
C ILE A 179 3.92 5.04 -8.00
N LEU A 180 3.82 5.82 -6.92
CA LEU A 180 2.88 5.53 -5.85
C LEU A 180 1.43 5.58 -6.34
N ALA A 181 1.05 6.61 -7.11
CA ALA A 181 -0.27 6.71 -7.71
C ALA A 181 -0.57 5.51 -8.62
N HIS A 182 0.40 5.05 -9.42
CA HIS A 182 0.23 3.90 -10.31
C HIS A 182 0.07 2.59 -9.54
N LEU A 183 0.87 2.37 -8.49
CA LEU A 183 0.77 1.17 -7.66
C LEU A 183 -0.59 1.09 -6.95
N VAL A 184 -1.07 2.20 -6.39
CA VAL A 184 -2.38 2.27 -5.73
C VAL A 184 -3.52 2.13 -6.74
N TYR A 185 -3.39 2.73 -7.93
CA TYR A 185 -4.31 2.55 -9.05
C TYR A 185 -4.51 1.07 -9.41
N PHE A 186 -3.43 0.27 -9.46
CA PHE A 186 -3.54 -1.17 -9.69
C PHE A 186 -4.03 -1.96 -8.48
N ALA A 187 -3.69 -1.54 -7.27
CA ALA A 187 -4.05 -2.28 -6.07
C ALA A 187 -5.57 -2.46 -5.92
N ILE A 188 -6.38 -1.48 -6.33
CA ILE A 188 -7.85 -1.56 -6.29
C ILE A 188 -8.40 -2.68 -7.21
N PRO A 189 -8.24 -2.64 -8.54
CA PRO A 189 -8.76 -3.68 -9.43
C PRO A 189 -8.15 -5.06 -9.16
N VAL A 190 -6.87 -5.13 -8.76
CA VAL A 190 -6.24 -6.40 -8.33
C VAL A 190 -7.00 -6.97 -7.13
N THR A 191 -7.27 -6.16 -6.12
CA THR A 191 -7.96 -6.60 -4.89
C THR A 191 -9.41 -7.01 -5.17
N VAL A 192 -10.13 -6.27 -6.02
CA VAL A 192 -11.48 -6.64 -6.45
C VAL A 192 -11.48 -7.97 -7.21
N PHE A 193 -10.56 -8.14 -8.17
CA PHE A 193 -10.46 -9.36 -8.96
C PHE A 193 -10.13 -10.58 -8.09
N LEU A 194 -9.13 -10.47 -7.22
CA LEU A 194 -8.74 -11.54 -6.30
C LEU A 194 -9.85 -11.85 -5.30
N GLY A 195 -10.49 -10.82 -4.74
CA GLY A 195 -11.63 -10.97 -3.84
C GLY A 195 -12.81 -11.68 -4.49
N LEU A 196 -13.21 -11.31 -5.71
CA LEU A 196 -14.33 -11.96 -6.41
C LEU A 196 -14.00 -13.39 -6.85
N THR A 197 -12.79 -13.62 -7.39
CA THR A 197 -12.38 -14.97 -7.82
C THR A 197 -12.19 -15.94 -6.66
N ARG A 198 -11.91 -15.45 -5.44
CA ARG A 198 -11.89 -16.22 -4.20
C ARG A 198 -13.24 -16.86 -3.88
N PHE A 199 -14.34 -16.19 -4.22
CA PHE A 199 -15.72 -16.68 -4.07
C PHE A 199 -16.28 -17.29 -5.36
N ASN A 200 -15.41 -17.68 -6.30
CA ASN A 200 -15.78 -18.26 -7.60
C ASN A 200 -16.62 -17.34 -8.52
N TYR A 201 -16.67 -16.03 -8.26
CA TYR A 201 -17.32 -15.05 -9.13
C TYR A 201 -16.40 -14.57 -10.26
N VAL A 202 -15.97 -15.48 -11.13
CA VAL A 202 -14.99 -15.18 -12.20
C VAL A 202 -15.55 -14.18 -13.22
N PHE A 203 -16.79 -14.37 -13.67
CA PHE A 203 -17.40 -13.46 -14.64
C PHE A 203 -17.52 -12.02 -14.09
N PRO A 204 -18.11 -11.78 -12.89
CA PRO A 204 -18.08 -10.46 -12.27
C PRO A 204 -16.67 -9.88 -12.07
N ALA A 205 -15.68 -10.72 -11.75
CA ALA A 205 -14.29 -10.27 -11.60
C ALA A 205 -13.70 -9.71 -12.91
N VAL A 206 -13.95 -10.40 -14.03
CA VAL A 206 -13.48 -9.95 -15.36
C VAL A 206 -14.23 -8.67 -15.78
N VAL A 207 -15.55 -8.62 -15.57
CA VAL A 207 -16.33 -7.42 -15.85
C VAL A 207 -15.82 -6.22 -15.03
N ALA A 208 -15.56 -6.40 -13.74
CA ALA A 208 -15.00 -5.34 -12.90
C ALA A 208 -13.64 -4.85 -13.41
N LEU A 209 -12.77 -5.78 -13.84
CA LEU A 209 -11.46 -5.43 -14.41
C LEU A 209 -11.60 -4.62 -15.70
N CYS A 210 -12.53 -4.99 -16.58
CA CYS A 210 -12.86 -4.21 -17.78
C CYS A 210 -13.41 -2.82 -17.44
N VAL A 211 -14.30 -2.72 -16.45
CA VAL A 211 -14.85 -1.44 -15.99
C VAL A 211 -13.73 -0.53 -15.50
N PHE A 212 -12.84 -0.99 -14.60
CA PHE A 212 -11.73 -0.16 -14.12
C PHE A 212 -10.73 0.24 -15.21
N ALA A 213 -10.52 -0.62 -16.22
CA ALA A 213 -9.63 -0.30 -17.35
C ALA A 213 -10.23 0.75 -18.31
N LEU A 214 -11.57 0.86 -18.37
CA LEU A 214 -12.28 1.76 -19.28
C LEU A 214 -12.84 3.01 -18.59
N ASP A 215 -12.96 3.00 -17.26
CA ASP A 215 -13.51 4.11 -16.48
C ASP A 215 -12.55 5.30 -16.46
N THR A 216 -12.82 6.24 -17.36
CA THR A 216 -12.07 7.50 -17.47
C THR A 216 -12.10 8.34 -16.20
N LYS A 217 -13.17 8.29 -15.39
CA LYS A 217 -13.26 9.04 -14.13
C LYS A 217 -12.40 8.42 -13.05
N PHE A 218 -12.41 7.10 -12.93
CA PHE A 218 -11.49 6.42 -12.03
C PHE A 218 -10.02 6.70 -12.39
N ILE A 219 -9.68 6.65 -13.69
CA ILE A 219 -8.33 7.00 -14.17
C ILE A 219 -8.00 8.47 -13.89
N GLU A 220 -8.96 9.37 -14.06
CA GLU A 220 -8.79 10.80 -13.79
C GLU A 220 -8.53 11.10 -12.31
N ILE A 221 -9.22 10.41 -11.40
CA ILE A 221 -8.97 10.54 -9.96
C ILE A 221 -7.63 9.91 -9.59
N ALA A 222 -7.29 8.74 -10.13
CA ALA A 222 -6.02 8.08 -9.81
C ALA A 222 -4.79 8.86 -10.31
N ARG A 223 -4.89 9.46 -11.49
CA ARG A 223 -3.78 10.24 -12.09
C ARG A 223 -3.60 11.61 -11.46
N SER A 224 -4.58 12.11 -10.70
CA SER A 224 -4.48 13.41 -10.01
C SER A 224 -3.45 13.37 -8.89
N GLN A 225 -3.05 12.18 -8.43
CA GLN A 225 -2.09 11.95 -7.32
C GLN A 225 -2.61 12.45 -5.97
N TYR A 226 -3.92 12.45 -5.79
CA TYR A 226 -4.56 12.82 -4.52
C TYR A 226 -4.59 11.63 -3.54
N SER A 227 -4.93 11.90 -2.27
CA SER A 227 -5.08 10.86 -1.26
C SER A 227 -6.30 9.95 -1.47
N ASP A 228 -7.27 10.38 -2.27
CA ASP A 228 -8.57 9.75 -2.46
C ASP A 228 -8.44 8.28 -2.92
N THR A 229 -7.58 8.01 -3.89
CA THR A 229 -7.36 6.65 -4.39
C THR A 229 -6.71 5.76 -3.33
N LEU A 230 -5.80 6.31 -2.52
CA LEU A 230 -5.18 5.58 -1.42
C LEU A 230 -6.20 5.27 -0.32
N LEU A 231 -7.03 6.25 0.05
CA LEU A 231 -8.11 6.07 1.01
C LEU A 231 -9.14 5.03 0.51
N ALA A 232 -9.56 5.12 -0.75
CA ALA A 232 -10.47 4.16 -1.38
C ALA A 232 -9.89 2.74 -1.34
N PHE A 233 -8.59 2.59 -1.56
CA PHE A 233 -7.92 1.30 -1.44
C PHE A 233 -7.98 0.74 -0.02
N PHE A 234 -7.70 1.55 1.01
CA PHE A 234 -7.81 1.09 2.41
C PHE A 234 -9.26 0.76 2.81
N ILE A 235 -10.24 1.53 2.36
CA ILE A 235 -11.67 1.24 2.55
C ILE A 235 -12.02 -0.12 1.91
N LEU A 236 -11.58 -0.37 0.68
CA LEU A 236 -11.77 -1.64 0.00
C LEU A 236 -11.16 -2.81 0.79
N ILE A 237 -9.94 -2.65 1.30
CA ILE A 237 -9.27 -3.66 2.12
C ILE A 237 -10.11 -3.99 3.37
N ALA A 238 -10.66 -2.97 4.04
CA ALA A 238 -11.52 -3.18 5.20
C ALA A 238 -12.77 -4.01 4.86
N PHE A 239 -13.47 -3.70 3.75
CA PHE A 239 -14.63 -4.49 3.31
C PHE A 239 -14.28 -5.92 2.94
N VAL A 240 -13.17 -6.11 2.23
CA VAL A 240 -12.73 -7.43 1.80
C VAL A 240 -12.32 -8.27 3.02
N MET A 241 -11.59 -7.69 3.96
CA MET A 241 -11.24 -8.36 5.23
C MET A 241 -12.47 -8.68 6.07
N TYR A 242 -13.43 -7.76 6.16
CA TYR A 242 -14.70 -8.02 6.86
C TYR A 242 -15.41 -9.24 6.26
N LYS A 243 -15.51 -9.31 4.93
CA LYS A 243 -16.09 -10.47 4.24
C LYS A 243 -15.33 -11.76 4.52
N GLU A 244 -14.00 -11.72 4.54
CA GLU A 244 -13.15 -12.87 4.92
C GLU A 244 -13.41 -13.31 6.37
N THR A 245 -13.58 -12.39 7.33
CA THR A 245 -13.87 -12.76 8.74
C THR A 245 -15.22 -13.44 8.93
N GLN A 246 -16.24 -13.08 8.13
CA GLN A 246 -17.56 -13.73 8.16
C GLN A 246 -17.51 -15.20 7.70
N GLN A 247 -16.43 -15.62 7.05
CA GLN A 247 -16.21 -17.01 6.62
C GLN A 247 -15.44 -17.85 7.66
N GLY A 248 -15.28 -17.36 8.90
CA GLY A 248 -14.64 -18.10 9.99
C GLY A 248 -13.13 -17.87 10.15
N ILE A 249 -12.60 -16.79 9.56
CA ILE A 249 -11.16 -16.46 9.62
C ILE A 249 -10.78 -15.77 10.94
N ASP A 250 -9.54 -16.02 11.40
CA ASP A 250 -8.92 -15.44 12.60
C ASP A 250 -9.10 -13.91 12.69
N ARG A 251 -9.89 -13.47 13.68
CA ARG A 251 -10.27 -12.07 13.93
C ARG A 251 -9.07 -11.17 14.23
N ARG A 252 -7.90 -11.72 14.57
CA ARG A 252 -6.68 -10.97 14.90
C ARG A 252 -6.22 -10.04 13.78
N LEU A 253 -6.42 -10.42 12.51
CA LEU A 253 -6.05 -9.56 11.37
C LEU A 253 -6.96 -8.34 11.25
N PHE A 254 -8.26 -8.52 11.53
CA PHE A 254 -9.24 -7.44 11.54
C PHE A 254 -8.90 -6.40 12.61
N PHE A 255 -8.50 -6.84 13.81
CA PHE A 255 -8.08 -5.92 14.87
C PHE A 255 -6.80 -5.13 14.57
N LEU A 256 -5.91 -5.64 13.71
CA LEU A 256 -4.68 -4.93 13.31
C LEU A 256 -4.92 -3.81 12.29
N LEU A 257 -5.99 -3.87 11.51
CA LEU A 257 -6.29 -2.92 10.43
C LEU A 257 -7.59 -2.11 10.64
N ALA A 258 -8.51 -2.61 11.46
CA ALA A 258 -9.74 -1.93 11.85
C ALA A 258 -9.77 -1.79 13.38
N SER A 259 -9.34 -0.64 13.88
CA SER A 259 -9.53 -0.29 15.27
C SER A 259 -11.00 0.05 15.53
N SER A 260 -11.79 -0.94 15.93
CA SER A 260 -13.01 -0.72 16.71
C SER A 260 -13.24 -1.90 17.66
N PRO A 261 -13.55 -1.66 18.94
CA PRO A 261 -13.85 -2.73 19.88
C PRO A 261 -15.21 -3.32 19.53
N VAL A 262 -15.23 -4.60 19.17
CA VAL A 262 -16.48 -5.35 18.96
C VAL A 262 -17.18 -5.46 20.31
N VAL A 263 -18.29 -4.74 20.45
CA VAL A 263 -19.31 -4.97 21.48
C VAL A 263 -19.79 -6.43 21.32
N GLN A 264 -19.72 -7.19 22.40
CA GLN A 264 -20.24 -8.56 22.41
C GLN A 264 -21.77 -8.54 22.29
N PRO A 265 -22.37 -9.39 21.45
CA PRO A 265 -23.81 -9.62 21.50
C PRO A 265 -24.14 -10.41 22.77
N GLY A 266 -25.03 -9.85 23.59
CA GLY A 266 -25.74 -10.56 24.66
C GLY A 266 -26.93 -11.36 24.13
#